data_AF-A0A6C0JHJ2-F1
#
_entry.id   AF-A0A6C0JHJ2-F1
#
_cell.length_a   1.000
_cell.length_b   1.000
_cell.length_c   1.000
_cell.angle_alpha   90.00
_cell.angle_beta   90.00
_cell.angle_gamma   90.00
#
_symmetry.space_group_name_H-M   'P 1'
#
loop_
_entity.id
_entity.type
_entity.pdbx_description
1 polymer ?
#
loop_
_entity_poly.entity_id
_entity_poly.type
_entity_poly.pdbx_seq_one_letter_code
_entity_poly.pdbx_strand_id
1 'polypeptide(L)'
;MSNLESHNLNIHMYKLSEILELFHLSYNPTSEDLKRAKKTVLMTHPDKSGLNPEYFLFYKKAFDIVVRFYENQQKQNQELPTEEPKYEAININGINKSAVKQVKSVVKEMTASEFNSIFNKLYDDNMAVKLDSSRNDWFTKDESTYKVDGEVNKQNMGIMFEKMKEQQNTSVLSRYRGVETLHTNPGSGSRLYDQETDEYVQCDPFSKLKFDDLRKVHKDQSILAVSEKDISKVPIYHSTEQYMQARGQQTLNPLDKTEAERMLSQQEEQFKQRIMQEEYKSTLRTLEYEQKNKSILSTFLHLKN
;
A
#
# COMPACT_ATOMS: atom_id res chain seq x y z
N MET A 1 40.84 -6.96 13.90
CA MET A 1 39.86 -6.65 14.95
C MET A 1 38.59 -6.18 14.26
N SER A 2 37.48 -6.79 14.63
CA SER A 2 36.24 -6.95 13.89
C SER A 2 35.43 -5.65 13.69
N ASN A 3 34.79 -5.58 12.52
CA ASN A 3 33.81 -4.59 12.05
C ASN A 3 33.01 -3.91 13.16
N LEU A 4 33.16 -2.59 13.29
CA LEU A 4 32.20 -1.75 14.00
C LEU A 4 31.02 -1.54 13.05
N GLU A 5 30.07 -2.46 13.03
CA GLU A 5 28.79 -2.24 12.34
C GLU A 5 28.13 -1.01 13.00
N SER A 6 28.11 0.11 12.28
CA SER A 6 27.37 1.30 12.70
C SER A 6 25.89 0.91 12.79
N HIS A 7 25.38 0.73 14.00
CA HIS A 7 23.98 0.40 14.18
C HIS A 7 23.13 1.52 13.59
N ASN A 8 22.11 1.19 12.81
CA ASN A 8 21.25 2.20 12.19
C ASN A 8 20.34 2.83 13.27
N LEU A 9 20.64 4.05 13.68
CA LEU A 9 19.86 4.78 14.71
C LEU A 9 18.73 5.61 14.11
N ASN A 10 18.37 5.37 12.84
CA ASN A 10 17.30 6.09 12.18
C ASN A 10 15.97 5.34 12.29
N ILE A 11 15.10 5.81 13.19
CA ILE A 11 13.76 5.24 13.43
C ILE A 11 12.89 5.17 12.17
N HIS A 12 13.11 6.06 11.21
CA HIS A 12 12.33 6.13 9.97
C HIS A 12 12.62 4.98 9.00
N MET A 13 13.72 4.25 9.18
CA MET A 13 14.06 3.09 8.35
C MET A 13 13.47 1.77 8.86
N TYR A 14 12.90 1.77 10.07
CA TYR A 14 12.35 0.57 10.70
C TYR A 14 10.86 0.42 10.43
N LYS A 15 10.44 -0.81 10.13
CA LYS A 15 9.03 -1.19 10.02
C LYS A 15 8.39 -1.28 11.41
N LEU A 16 7.06 -1.14 11.46
CA LEU A 16 6.31 -1.30 12.70
C LEU A 16 6.60 -2.66 13.38
N SER A 17 6.72 -3.74 12.60
CA SER A 17 7.05 -5.07 13.10
C SER A 17 8.38 -5.11 13.85
N GLU A 18 9.41 -4.45 13.30
CA GLU A 18 10.76 -4.42 13.87
C GLU A 18 10.80 -3.57 15.14
N ILE A 19 10.02 -2.48 15.19
CA ILE A 19 9.87 -1.64 16.39
C ILE A 19 9.16 -2.40 17.51
N LEU A 20 8.13 -3.19 17.19
CA LEU A 20 7.46 -4.03 18.17
C LEU A 20 8.39 -5.16 18.66
N GLU A 21 9.13 -5.78 17.75
CA GLU A 21 10.10 -6.84 18.05
C GLU A 21 11.26 -6.34 18.95
N LEU A 22 11.70 -5.08 18.77
CA LEU A 22 12.69 -4.42 19.63
C LEU A 22 12.31 -4.43 21.13
N PHE A 23 11.01 -4.39 21.42
CA PHE A 23 10.48 -4.43 22.78
C PHE A 23 9.86 -5.79 23.14
N HIS A 24 10.03 -6.79 22.28
CA HIS A 24 9.41 -8.12 22.40
C HIS A 24 7.88 -8.05 22.51
N LEU A 25 7.25 -7.19 21.72
CA LEU A 25 5.81 -6.96 21.71
C LEU A 25 5.13 -7.64 20.51
N SER A 26 3.88 -8.05 20.73
CA SER A 26 2.97 -8.47 19.67
C SER A 26 2.19 -7.28 19.12
N TYR A 27 1.44 -7.48 18.03
CA TYR A 27 0.57 -6.45 17.44
C TYR A 27 -0.62 -6.03 18.31
N ASN A 28 -0.88 -6.73 19.42
CA ASN A 28 -1.90 -6.38 20.41
C ASN A 28 -1.23 -6.18 21.79
N PRO A 29 -0.48 -5.09 21.99
CA PRO A 29 0.24 -4.85 23.23
C PRO A 29 -0.74 -4.58 24.37
N THR A 30 -0.51 -5.20 25.53
CA THR A 30 -1.26 -4.94 26.76
C THR A 30 -0.66 -3.80 27.58
N SER A 31 -1.37 -3.31 28.60
CA SER A 31 -0.83 -2.30 29.52
C SER A 31 0.44 -2.78 30.24
N GLU A 32 0.56 -4.07 30.54
CA GLU A 32 1.75 -4.66 31.15
C GLU A 32 2.94 -4.67 30.20
N ASP A 33 2.69 -4.93 28.92
CA ASP A 33 3.67 -4.86 27.85
C ASP A 33 4.29 -3.47 27.72
N LEU A 34 3.46 -2.42 27.80
CA LEU A 34 3.95 -1.04 27.79
C LEU A 34 4.85 -0.73 29.01
N LYS A 35 4.53 -1.27 30.19
CA LYS A 35 5.38 -1.13 31.38
C LYS A 35 6.72 -1.83 31.19
N ARG A 36 6.74 -3.01 30.56
CA ARG A 36 7.98 -3.73 30.20
C ARG A 36 8.81 -2.93 29.21
N ALA A 37 8.20 -2.46 28.13
CA ALA A 37 8.87 -1.63 27.12
C ALA A 37 9.47 -0.36 27.74
N LYS A 38 8.73 0.33 28.62
CA LYS A 38 9.24 1.49 29.37
C LYS A 38 10.45 1.15 30.22
N LYS A 39 10.45 -0.01 30.88
CA LYS A 39 11.58 -0.49 31.68
C LYS A 39 12.82 -0.70 30.81
N THR A 40 12.66 -1.28 29.61
CA THR A 40 13.74 -1.46 28.64
C THR A 40 14.35 -0.11 28.22
N VAL A 41 13.52 0.89 27.88
CA VAL A 41 14.02 2.25 27.56
C VAL A 41 14.82 2.84 28.71
N LEU A 42 14.36 2.69 29.95
CA LEU A 42 15.07 3.19 31.13
C LEU A 42 16.43 2.51 31.31
N MET A 43 16.55 1.21 30.99
CA MET A 43 17.83 0.49 31.04
C MET A 43 18.82 1.00 29.99
N THR A 44 18.34 1.51 28.84
CA THR A 44 19.20 2.06 27.78
C THR A 44 19.75 3.46 28.08
N HIS A 45 19.33 4.09 29.19
CA HIS A 45 19.82 5.42 29.58
C HIS A 45 21.36 5.43 29.72
N PRO A 46 22.08 6.45 29.22
CA PRO A 46 23.55 6.48 29.19
C PRO A 46 24.19 6.27 30.57
N ASP A 47 23.55 6.78 31.63
CA ASP A 47 23.97 6.59 33.03
C ASP A 47 23.94 5.13 33.51
N LYS A 48 23.09 4.28 32.93
CA LYS A 48 22.91 2.88 33.33
C LYS A 48 23.58 1.90 32.39
N SER A 49 23.50 2.16 31.08
CA SER A 49 24.03 1.28 30.03
C SER A 49 25.49 1.60 29.68
N GLY A 50 25.97 2.80 29.99
CA GLY A 50 27.26 3.31 29.50
C GLY A 50 27.30 3.53 27.99
N LEU A 51 26.17 3.42 27.28
CA LEU A 51 26.07 3.60 25.83
C LEU A 51 25.94 5.08 25.44
N ASN A 52 26.24 5.40 24.19
CA ASN A 52 26.09 6.75 23.64
C ASN A 52 24.61 7.23 23.80
N PRO A 53 24.36 8.49 24.23
CA PRO A 53 23.03 9.09 24.30
C PRO A 53 22.14 8.90 23.07
N GLU A 54 22.72 8.74 21.87
CA GLU A 54 21.97 8.49 20.64
C GLU A 54 21.11 7.20 20.68
N TYR A 55 21.60 6.15 21.32
CA TYR A 55 20.84 4.91 21.50
C TYR A 55 19.60 5.15 22.36
N PHE A 56 19.76 5.87 23.49
CA PHE A 56 18.63 6.20 24.34
C PHE A 56 17.58 7.04 23.60
N LEU A 57 18.01 8.00 22.78
CA LEU A 57 17.09 8.82 21.97
C LEU A 57 16.32 7.98 20.96
N PHE A 58 16.98 7.00 20.33
CA PHE A 58 16.34 6.03 19.45
C PHE A 58 15.29 5.20 20.18
N TYR A 59 15.65 4.56 21.30
CA TYR A 59 14.71 3.75 22.10
C TYR A 59 13.53 4.57 22.63
N LYS A 60 13.76 5.83 23.02
CA LYS A 60 12.70 6.73 23.44
C LYS A 60 11.73 7.02 22.30
N LYS A 61 12.24 7.37 21.11
CA LYS A 61 11.40 7.61 19.93
C LYS A 61 10.61 6.36 19.53
N ALA A 62 11.24 5.19 19.58
CA ALA A 62 10.60 3.91 19.31
C ALA A 62 9.47 3.63 20.31
N PHE A 63 9.68 3.91 21.60
CA PHE A 63 8.65 3.76 22.63
C PHE A 63 7.49 4.75 22.46
N ASP A 64 7.77 6.01 22.11
CA ASP A 64 6.72 7.00 21.84
C ASP A 64 5.81 6.55 20.68
N ILE A 65 6.36 5.89 19.66
CA ILE A 65 5.59 5.29 18.57
C ILE A 65 4.69 4.17 19.09
N VAL A 66 5.22 3.26 19.92
CA VAL A 66 4.44 2.15 20.51
C VAL A 66 3.31 2.66 21.41
N VAL A 67 3.53 3.73 22.18
CA VAL A 67 2.48 4.34 23.02
C VAL A 67 1.38 4.94 22.14
N ARG A 68 1.73 5.73 21.12
CA ARG A 68 0.75 6.30 20.18
C ARG A 68 -0.05 5.20 19.48
N PHE A 69 0.61 4.11 19.12
CA PHE A 69 -0.02 2.94 18.52
C PHE A 69 -1.05 2.30 19.48
N TYR A 70 -0.67 2.07 20.74
CA TYR A 70 -1.60 1.57 21.75
C TYR A 70 -2.79 2.51 21.95
N GLU A 71 -2.55 3.82 22.07
CA GLU A 71 -3.62 4.82 22.20
C GLU A 71 -4.58 4.79 20.99
N ASN A 72 -4.05 4.71 19.77
CA ASN A 72 -4.87 4.61 18.56
C ASN A 72 -5.74 3.35 18.54
N GLN A 73 -5.19 2.21 19.00
CA GLN A 73 -5.97 0.98 19.13
C GLN A 73 -7.10 1.12 20.17
N GLN A 74 -6.83 1.80 21.29
CA GLN A 74 -7.86 2.04 22.32
C GLN A 74 -8.95 3.02 21.88
N LYS A 75 -8.65 3.98 20.99
CA LYS A 75 -9.66 4.92 20.44
C LYS A 75 -10.81 4.20 19.73
N GLN A 76 -10.56 3.05 19.10
CA GLN A 76 -11.62 2.26 18.46
C GLN A 76 -12.63 1.70 19.47
N ASN A 77 -12.21 1.54 20.73
CA ASN A 77 -13.05 1.06 21.83
C ASN A 77 -13.65 2.19 22.66
N GLN A 78 -13.38 3.46 22.34
CA GLN A 78 -13.93 4.59 23.07
C GLN A 78 -15.37 4.87 22.60
N GLU A 79 -16.26 5.08 23.57
CA GLU A 79 -17.63 5.53 23.27
C GLU A 79 -17.57 6.91 22.61
N LEU A 80 -18.28 7.06 21.49
CA LEU A 80 -18.34 8.33 20.78
C LEU A 80 -19.09 9.36 21.65
N PRO A 81 -18.55 10.57 21.83
CA PRO A 81 -19.27 11.65 22.50
C PRO A 81 -20.60 11.94 21.80
N THR A 82 -21.67 12.15 22.58
CA THR A 82 -23.00 12.52 22.05
C THR A 82 -23.02 13.92 21.40
N GLU A 83 -22.01 14.75 21.66
CA GLU A 83 -21.88 16.08 21.09
C GLU A 83 -20.95 16.07 19.87
N GLU A 84 -21.33 16.79 18.80
CA GLU A 84 -20.50 16.93 17.60
C GLU A 84 -19.13 17.52 17.96
N PRO A 85 -18.02 16.81 17.69
CA PRO A 85 -16.70 17.36 17.95
C PRO A 85 -16.48 18.55 17.01
N LYS A 86 -16.32 19.75 17.60
CA LYS A 86 -15.86 20.92 16.84
C LYS A 86 -14.46 20.60 16.32
N TYR A 87 -14.33 20.48 15.01
CA TYR A 87 -13.04 20.38 14.35
C TYR A 87 -12.25 21.66 14.62
N GLU A 88 -11.36 21.61 15.60
CA GLU A 88 -10.33 22.62 15.73
C GLU A 88 -9.35 22.43 14.57
N ALA A 89 -9.17 23.47 13.77
CA ALA A 89 -8.11 23.49 12.78
C ALA A 89 -6.80 23.13 13.51
N ILE A 90 -6.09 22.10 13.01
CA ILE A 90 -4.87 21.56 13.60
C ILE A 90 -4.04 22.74 14.11
N ASN A 91 -3.98 22.90 15.44
CA ASN A 91 -3.10 23.87 16.06
C ASN A 91 -1.69 23.38 15.73
N ILE A 92 -1.06 23.98 14.72
CA ILE A 92 0.29 23.63 14.31
C ILE A 92 1.21 24.13 15.43
N ASN A 93 1.33 23.34 16.49
CA ASN A 93 2.03 23.62 17.75
C ASN A 93 3.56 23.73 17.61
N GLY A 94 4.05 24.12 16.44
CA GLY A 94 5.47 24.32 16.18
C GLY A 94 5.78 25.31 15.05
N ILE A 95 4.78 25.96 14.44
CA ILE A 95 5.04 27.02 13.46
C ILE A 95 4.98 28.37 14.17
N ASN A 96 6.11 29.07 14.18
CA ASN A 96 6.23 30.40 14.75
C ASN A 96 5.27 31.36 14.02
N LYS A 97 4.25 31.87 14.72
CA LYS A 97 3.25 32.80 14.17
C LYS A 97 3.88 34.02 13.47
N SER A 98 5.08 34.42 13.90
CA SER A 98 5.88 35.47 13.27
C SER A 98 6.37 35.07 11.87
N ALA A 99 6.91 33.85 11.71
CA ALA A 99 7.40 33.34 10.43
C ALA A 99 6.27 33.22 9.38
N VAL A 100 5.08 32.78 9.78
CA VAL A 100 3.91 32.71 8.88
C VAL A 100 3.49 34.09 8.38
N LYS A 101 3.52 35.10 9.26
CA LYS A 101 3.21 36.48 8.87
C LYS A 101 4.24 37.03 7.87
N GLN A 102 5.51 36.71 8.06
CA GLN A 102 6.59 37.11 7.14
C GLN A 102 6.48 36.42 5.78
N VAL A 103 6.26 35.10 5.75
CA VAL A 103 5.99 34.36 4.51
C VAL A 103 4.76 34.93 3.80
N LYS A 104 3.68 35.24 4.55
CA LYS A 104 2.48 35.86 3.98
C LYS A 104 2.73 37.25 3.39
N SER A 105 3.67 38.04 3.93
CA SER A 105 4.07 39.30 3.30
C SER A 105 4.85 39.09 2.00
N VAL A 106 5.80 38.15 2.00
CA VAL A 106 6.60 37.82 0.80
C VAL A 106 5.71 37.31 -0.33
N VAL A 107 4.76 36.43 -0.02
CA VAL A 107 3.78 35.89 -1.00
C VAL A 107 2.85 36.99 -1.55
N LYS A 108 2.58 38.05 -0.78
CA LYS A 108 1.79 39.19 -1.28
C LYS A 108 2.59 40.14 -2.17
N GLU A 109 3.90 40.20 -1.99
CA GLU A 109 4.81 41.07 -2.75
C GLU A 109 5.18 40.47 -4.12
N MET A 110 5.09 39.14 -4.28
CA MET A 110 5.34 38.45 -5.56
C MET A 110 4.12 38.41 -6.47
N THR A 111 4.35 38.29 -7.78
CA THR A 111 3.27 38.06 -8.75
C THR A 111 2.75 36.62 -8.68
N ALA A 112 1.49 36.40 -9.11
CA ALA A 112 0.89 35.06 -9.11
C ALA A 112 1.68 34.05 -9.96
N SER A 113 2.30 34.48 -11.07
CA SER A 113 3.11 33.63 -11.94
C SER A 113 4.41 33.19 -11.27
N GLU A 114 5.11 34.13 -10.61
CA GLU A 114 6.34 33.85 -9.87
C GLU A 114 6.08 32.94 -8.66
N PHE A 115 4.98 33.20 -7.93
CA PHE A 115 4.54 32.32 -6.84
C PHE A 115 4.32 30.91 -7.34
N ASN A 116 3.56 30.72 -8.41
CA ASN A 116 3.24 29.39 -8.93
C ASN A 116 4.51 28.65 -9.39
N SER A 117 5.45 29.34 -10.05
CA SER A 117 6.71 28.74 -10.49
C SER A 117 7.58 28.30 -9.31
N ILE A 118 7.76 29.18 -8.32
CA ILE A 118 8.54 28.90 -7.11
C ILE A 118 7.86 27.80 -6.28
N PHE A 119 6.54 27.87 -6.13
CA PHE A 119 5.75 26.89 -5.39
C PHE A 119 5.84 25.50 -6.05
N ASN A 120 5.61 25.40 -7.35
CA ASN A 120 5.70 24.13 -8.07
C ASN A 120 7.11 23.54 -7.96
N LYS A 121 8.16 24.35 -8.14
CA LYS A 121 9.54 23.89 -7.97
C LYS A 121 9.81 23.38 -6.55
N LEU A 122 9.43 24.17 -5.53
CA LEU A 122 9.59 23.76 -4.13
C LEU A 122 8.76 22.54 -3.78
N TYR A 123 7.56 22.41 -4.35
CA TYR A 123 6.69 21.26 -4.19
C TYR A 123 7.35 20.01 -4.78
N ASP A 124 7.77 20.07 -6.05
CA ASP A 124 8.40 18.95 -6.77
C ASP A 124 9.71 18.50 -6.12
N ASP A 125 10.53 19.44 -5.64
CA ASP A 125 11.78 19.14 -4.95
C ASP A 125 11.56 18.49 -3.57
N ASN A 126 10.45 18.82 -2.89
CA ASN A 126 10.16 18.37 -1.53
C ASN A 126 9.09 17.26 -1.45
N MET A 127 8.53 16.76 -2.57
CA MET A 127 7.66 15.58 -2.50
C MET A 127 8.41 14.36 -1.97
N ALA A 128 7.79 13.58 -1.07
CA ALA A 128 8.39 12.36 -0.52
C ALA A 128 8.30 11.19 -1.50
N VAL A 129 7.24 11.16 -2.31
CA VAL A 129 7.06 10.19 -3.39
C VAL A 129 7.08 10.96 -4.70
N LYS A 130 8.06 10.65 -5.55
CA LYS A 130 8.06 11.11 -6.94
C LYS A 130 7.17 10.17 -7.74
N LEU A 131 6.26 10.73 -8.53
CA LEU A 131 5.44 9.94 -9.44
C LEU A 131 6.37 9.28 -10.46
N ASP A 132 6.27 7.96 -10.59
CA ASP A 132 7.00 7.24 -11.63
C ASP A 132 6.34 7.52 -12.99
N SER A 133 6.97 8.39 -13.78
CA SER A 133 6.50 8.70 -15.13
C SER A 133 6.51 7.46 -16.04
N SER A 134 7.38 6.48 -15.77
CA SER A 134 7.51 5.28 -16.61
C SER A 134 6.28 4.37 -16.56
N ARG A 135 5.49 4.46 -15.48
CA ARG A 135 4.28 3.66 -15.31
C ARG A 135 3.22 3.95 -16.36
N ASN A 136 3.16 5.18 -16.88
CA ASN A 136 2.18 5.59 -17.89
C ASN A 136 2.75 5.63 -19.31
N ASP A 137 4.02 5.25 -19.48
CA ASP A 137 4.66 5.17 -20.81
C ASP A 137 3.95 4.19 -21.75
N TRP A 138 3.18 3.24 -21.21
CA TRP A 138 2.40 2.33 -22.04
C TRP A 138 1.29 3.05 -22.81
N PHE A 139 0.82 4.21 -22.34
CA PHE A 139 -0.26 5.00 -22.95
C PHE A 139 0.25 5.93 -24.05
N THR A 140 1.52 6.31 -24.01
CA THR A 140 2.14 7.21 -24.99
C THR A 140 2.75 6.49 -26.19
N LYS A 141 3.03 5.18 -26.06
CA LYS A 141 3.59 4.35 -27.13
C LYS A 141 2.46 3.80 -28.02
N ASP A 142 2.45 4.19 -29.30
CA ASP A 142 1.55 3.66 -30.34
C ASP A 142 2.02 2.30 -30.90
N GLU A 143 2.84 1.56 -30.14
CA GLU A 143 3.35 0.27 -30.57
C GLU A 143 2.31 -0.82 -30.32
N SER A 144 1.92 -1.54 -31.37
CA SER A 144 1.09 -2.74 -31.24
C SER A 144 1.80 -3.77 -30.36
N THR A 145 1.15 -4.17 -29.26
CA THR A 145 1.61 -5.27 -28.39
C THR A 145 1.70 -6.60 -29.14
N TYR A 146 0.89 -6.76 -30.20
CA TYR A 146 0.84 -7.98 -31.00
C TYR A 146 1.70 -7.81 -32.25
N LYS A 147 2.75 -8.63 -32.36
CA LYS A 147 3.54 -8.77 -33.59
C LYS A 147 3.01 -9.97 -34.37
N VAL A 148 2.40 -9.69 -35.52
CA VAL A 148 1.97 -10.73 -36.45
C VAL A 148 3.16 -11.08 -37.33
N ASP A 149 3.79 -12.23 -37.08
CA ASP A 149 4.82 -12.76 -37.97
C ASP A 149 4.14 -13.32 -39.23
N GLY A 150 4.08 -12.53 -40.30
CA GLY A 150 3.69 -12.97 -41.65
C GLY A 150 2.54 -12.20 -42.30
N GLU A 151 2.33 -12.46 -43.59
CA GLU A 151 1.20 -11.88 -44.34
C GLU A 151 -0.11 -12.57 -43.96
N VAL A 152 -1.08 -11.78 -43.48
CA VAL A 152 -2.42 -12.26 -43.13
C VAL A 152 -3.27 -12.36 -44.40
N ASN A 153 -3.76 -13.56 -44.70
CA ASN A 153 -4.67 -13.86 -45.79
C ASN A 153 -5.95 -14.53 -45.25
N LYS A 154 -7.01 -14.59 -46.05
CA LYS A 154 -8.31 -15.14 -45.61
C LYS A 154 -8.26 -16.60 -45.16
N GLN A 155 -7.26 -17.37 -45.59
CA GLN A 155 -7.11 -18.80 -45.28
C GLN A 155 -6.30 -19.03 -43.99
N ASN A 156 -5.33 -18.16 -43.70
CA ASN A 156 -4.43 -18.29 -42.54
C ASN A 156 -4.89 -17.44 -41.34
N MET A 157 -5.88 -16.57 -41.51
CA MET A 157 -6.49 -15.74 -40.46
C MET A 157 -6.80 -16.54 -39.20
N GLY A 158 -7.45 -17.71 -39.32
CA GLY A 158 -7.81 -18.54 -38.16
C GLY A 158 -6.60 -19.02 -37.37
N ILE A 159 -5.55 -19.46 -38.06
CA ILE A 159 -4.31 -19.93 -37.44
C ILE A 159 -3.57 -18.78 -36.76
N MET A 160 -3.55 -17.60 -37.40
CA MET A 160 -2.93 -16.41 -36.84
C MET A 160 -3.67 -15.90 -35.61
N PHE A 161 -5.01 -15.91 -35.62
CA PHE A 161 -5.81 -15.61 -34.44
C PHE A 161 -5.53 -16.59 -33.29
N GLU A 162 -5.42 -17.88 -33.59
CA GLU A 162 -5.12 -18.88 -32.56
C GLU A 162 -3.73 -18.66 -31.94
N LYS A 163 -2.72 -18.32 -32.76
CA LYS A 163 -1.39 -17.93 -32.29
C LYS A 163 -1.44 -16.68 -31.40
N MET A 164 -2.27 -15.69 -31.74
CA MET A 164 -2.47 -14.50 -30.90
C MET A 164 -3.12 -14.84 -29.55
N LYS A 165 -4.15 -15.70 -29.55
CA LYS A 165 -4.79 -16.16 -28.31
C LYS A 165 -3.81 -16.93 -27.42
N GLU A 166 -2.95 -17.77 -27.98
CA GLU A 166 -1.90 -18.50 -27.24
C GLU A 166 -0.85 -17.56 -26.65
N GLN A 167 -0.38 -16.58 -27.43
CA GLN A 167 0.54 -15.55 -26.94
C GLN A 167 -0.11 -14.76 -25.78
N GLN A 168 -1.39 -14.41 -25.93
CA GLN A 168 -2.11 -13.72 -24.87
C GLN A 168 -2.36 -14.61 -23.64
N ASN A 169 -2.67 -15.90 -23.80
CA ASN A 169 -2.82 -16.81 -22.66
C ASN A 169 -1.51 -16.94 -21.86
N THR A 170 -0.36 -16.85 -22.55
CA THR A 170 0.95 -16.88 -21.90
C THR A 170 1.31 -15.56 -21.20
N SER A 171 0.92 -14.40 -21.76
CA SER A 171 1.17 -13.10 -21.14
C SER A 171 0.16 -12.75 -20.05
N VAL A 172 -1.10 -13.12 -20.25
CA VAL A 172 -2.23 -13.00 -19.32
C VAL A 172 -2.29 -14.26 -18.47
N LEU A 173 -1.19 -14.59 -17.80
CA LEU A 173 -1.20 -15.52 -16.66
C LEU A 173 -2.11 -14.92 -15.58
N SER A 174 -3.42 -15.12 -15.74
CA SER A 174 -4.41 -14.79 -14.75
C SER A 174 -4.10 -15.69 -13.58
N ARG A 175 -3.43 -15.13 -12.57
CA ARG A 175 -3.03 -15.87 -11.38
C ARG A 175 -4.27 -16.57 -10.84
N TYR A 176 -4.28 -17.89 -10.87
CA TYR A 176 -5.35 -18.66 -10.26
C TYR A 176 -5.25 -18.47 -8.75
N ARG A 177 -6.20 -17.73 -8.16
CA ARG A 177 -6.24 -17.45 -6.72
C ARG A 177 -7.17 -18.40 -5.95
N GLY A 178 -7.73 -19.40 -6.63
CA GLY A 178 -8.72 -20.30 -6.05
C GLY A 178 -10.09 -19.64 -5.90
N VAL A 179 -10.89 -20.18 -4.98
CA VAL A 179 -12.16 -19.59 -4.59
C VAL A 179 -11.87 -18.43 -3.65
N GLU A 180 -11.97 -17.21 -4.17
CA GLU A 180 -11.93 -16.01 -3.35
C GLU A 180 -13.34 -15.67 -2.87
N THR A 181 -13.45 -15.15 -1.66
CA THR A 181 -14.72 -14.58 -1.22
C THR A 181 -15.06 -13.43 -2.16
N LEU A 182 -16.31 -13.40 -2.63
CA LEU A 182 -16.86 -12.28 -3.40
C LEU A 182 -17.07 -11.08 -2.45
N HIS A 183 -16.00 -10.66 -1.77
CA HIS A 183 -15.97 -9.37 -1.13
C HIS A 183 -15.86 -8.34 -2.24
N THR A 184 -16.65 -7.28 -2.14
CA THR A 184 -16.35 -6.00 -2.79
C THR A 184 -14.85 -5.82 -2.65
N ASN A 185 -14.14 -5.92 -3.78
CA ASN A 185 -12.69 -5.80 -3.82
C ASN A 185 -12.31 -4.66 -2.85
N PRO A 186 -11.34 -4.80 -1.94
CA PRO A 186 -10.83 -3.66 -1.18
C PRO A 186 -10.40 -2.50 -2.09
N GLY A 187 -10.22 -2.75 -3.40
CA GLY A 187 -10.07 -1.78 -4.48
C GLY A 187 -11.32 -1.42 -5.31
N SER A 188 -12.53 -1.86 -4.95
CA SER A 188 -13.80 -1.41 -5.55
C SER A 188 -14.25 -0.03 -5.01
N GLY A 189 -13.46 0.57 -4.14
CA GLY A 189 -13.46 2.00 -3.80
C GLY A 189 -12.04 2.55 -3.87
N SER A 190 -11.87 3.86 -3.65
CA SER A 190 -10.53 4.46 -3.54
C SER A 190 -9.72 3.72 -2.49
N ARG A 191 -8.65 3.04 -2.90
CA ARG A 191 -7.68 2.45 -1.97
C ARG A 191 -7.18 3.58 -1.09
N LEU A 192 -7.47 3.52 0.20
CA LEU A 192 -7.05 4.56 1.15
C LEU A 192 -5.52 4.64 1.23
N TYR A 193 -4.86 3.50 1.05
CA TYR A 193 -3.41 3.38 1.04
C TYR A 193 -2.93 3.07 -0.38
N ASP A 194 -2.01 3.90 -0.85
CA ASP A 194 -1.33 3.75 -2.14
C ASP A 194 -0.32 2.59 -2.05
N GLN A 195 -0.85 1.37 -2.05
CA GLN A 195 -0.09 0.16 -2.27
C GLN A 195 0.01 -0.05 -3.78
N GLU A 196 1.20 0.21 -4.32
CA GLU A 196 1.56 -0.18 -5.68
C GLU A 196 1.54 -1.69 -5.78
N THR A 197 0.39 -2.22 -6.19
CA THR A 197 0.26 -3.60 -6.63
C THR A 197 0.16 -3.58 -8.15
N ASP A 198 0.82 -4.53 -8.82
CA ASP A 198 0.67 -4.78 -10.27
C ASP A 198 -0.72 -5.32 -10.65
N GLU A 199 -1.67 -5.34 -9.71
CA GLU A 199 -3.04 -5.75 -9.94
C GLU A 199 -3.83 -4.61 -10.56
N TYR A 200 -4.48 -4.89 -11.69
CA TYR A 200 -5.44 -3.97 -12.29
C TYR A 200 -6.57 -3.64 -11.32
N VAL A 201 -7.00 -2.39 -11.35
CA VAL A 201 -8.24 -1.98 -10.69
C VAL A 201 -9.41 -2.53 -11.50
N GLN A 202 -10.18 -3.42 -10.89
CA GLN A 202 -11.32 -4.09 -11.52
C GLN A 202 -12.54 -3.94 -10.62
N CYS A 203 -13.69 -3.66 -11.23
CA CYS A 203 -14.96 -3.67 -10.51
C CYS A 203 -15.51 -5.10 -10.38
N ASP A 204 -16.27 -5.34 -9.32
CA ASP A 204 -17.03 -6.56 -9.14
C ASP A 204 -18.04 -6.73 -10.30
N PRO A 205 -18.12 -7.92 -10.93
CA PRO A 205 -19.13 -8.23 -11.95
C PRO A 205 -20.57 -7.98 -11.51
N PHE A 206 -20.87 -7.80 -10.21
CA PHE A 206 -22.19 -7.41 -9.70
C PHE A 206 -22.30 -5.95 -9.22
N SER A 207 -21.20 -5.17 -9.21
CA SER A 207 -21.21 -3.75 -8.81
C SER A 207 -22.04 -2.87 -9.75
N LYS A 208 -22.66 -1.79 -9.26
CA LYS A 208 -23.37 -0.82 -10.13
C LYS A 208 -22.41 -0.05 -11.05
N LEU A 209 -21.16 0.14 -10.60
CA LEU A 209 -20.12 0.81 -11.37
C LEU A 209 -19.29 -0.26 -12.09
N LYS A 210 -19.28 -0.23 -13.42
CA LYS A 210 -18.60 -1.18 -14.30
C LYS A 210 -17.40 -0.51 -14.93
N PHE A 211 -16.33 -0.35 -14.17
CA PHE A 211 -15.07 0.19 -14.68
C PHE A 211 -13.98 -0.87 -14.59
N ASP A 212 -13.16 -0.92 -15.62
CA ASP A 212 -11.93 -1.72 -15.67
C ASP A 212 -10.77 -0.76 -15.97
N ASP A 213 -9.59 -1.12 -15.49
CA ASP A 213 -8.35 -0.42 -15.81
C ASP A 213 -8.15 -0.31 -17.34
N LEU A 214 -7.82 0.90 -17.81
CA LEU A 214 -7.58 1.16 -19.24
C LEU A 214 -6.47 0.29 -19.80
N ARG A 215 -5.42 0.03 -19.03
CA ARG A 215 -4.29 -0.79 -19.49
C ARG A 215 -4.71 -2.23 -19.75
N LYS A 216 -5.56 -2.77 -18.88
CA LYS A 216 -6.15 -4.10 -19.02
C LYS A 216 -6.96 -4.19 -20.30
N VAL A 217 -7.89 -3.26 -20.53
CA VAL A 217 -8.83 -3.32 -21.66
C VAL A 217 -8.14 -3.04 -23.00
N HIS A 218 -7.26 -2.04 -23.05
CA HIS A 218 -6.71 -1.54 -24.32
C HIS A 218 -5.36 -2.14 -24.71
N LYS A 219 -4.65 -2.80 -23.79
CA LYS A 219 -3.30 -3.33 -24.08
C LYS A 219 -3.16 -4.81 -23.77
N ASP A 220 -3.48 -5.20 -22.54
CA ASP A 220 -3.07 -6.50 -22.01
C ASP A 220 -4.14 -7.60 -22.24
N GLN A 221 -5.43 -7.26 -22.27
CA GLN A 221 -6.55 -8.19 -22.44
C GLN A 221 -7.51 -7.79 -23.58
N SER A 222 -6.98 -7.54 -24.77
CA SER A 222 -7.81 -7.12 -25.92
C SER A 222 -8.52 -8.28 -26.65
N ILE A 223 -7.97 -9.51 -26.59
CA ILE A 223 -8.52 -10.70 -27.24
C ILE A 223 -9.02 -11.69 -26.16
N LEU A 224 -9.96 -12.57 -26.48
CA LEU A 224 -10.33 -13.65 -25.56
C LEU A 224 -9.20 -14.70 -25.52
N ALA A 225 -8.61 -14.94 -24.34
CA ALA A 225 -7.43 -15.82 -24.18
C ALA A 225 -7.72 -17.34 -24.27
N VAL A 226 -8.97 -17.73 -24.53
CA VAL A 226 -9.38 -19.15 -24.59
C VAL A 226 -9.13 -19.70 -25.99
N SER A 227 -8.28 -20.73 -26.04
CA SER A 227 -7.91 -21.47 -27.26
C SER A 227 -8.68 -22.79 -27.34
N GLU A 228 -8.88 -23.34 -28.54
CA GLU A 228 -9.41 -24.69 -28.69
C GLU A 228 -8.49 -25.74 -28.04
N LYS A 229 -7.19 -25.47 -27.93
CA LYS A 229 -6.25 -26.33 -27.21
C LYS A 229 -6.56 -26.44 -25.72
N ASP A 230 -7.23 -25.45 -25.12
CA ASP A 230 -7.61 -25.51 -23.70
C ASP A 230 -8.65 -26.59 -23.43
N ILE A 231 -9.42 -27.01 -24.44
CA ILE A 231 -10.36 -28.13 -24.30
C ILE A 231 -9.63 -29.43 -23.96
N SER A 232 -8.38 -29.60 -24.42
CA SER A 232 -7.57 -30.79 -24.15
C SER A 232 -7.09 -30.87 -22.69
N LYS A 233 -7.07 -29.75 -21.97
CA LYS A 233 -6.69 -29.67 -20.55
C LYS A 233 -7.84 -30.08 -19.62
N VAL A 234 -9.06 -30.15 -20.13
CA VAL A 234 -10.27 -30.48 -19.37
C VAL A 234 -10.74 -31.87 -19.78
N PRO A 235 -11.08 -32.77 -18.84
CA PRO A 235 -11.63 -34.08 -19.18
C PRO A 235 -12.97 -33.92 -19.89
N ILE A 236 -13.07 -34.44 -21.12
CA ILE A 236 -14.30 -34.48 -21.91
C ILE A 236 -14.98 -35.83 -21.67
N TYR A 237 -16.27 -35.78 -21.30
CA TYR A 237 -17.07 -36.97 -21.02
C TYR A 237 -17.99 -37.25 -22.20
N HIS A 238 -18.02 -38.50 -22.65
CA HIS A 238 -18.79 -38.91 -23.84
C HIS A 238 -20.22 -39.34 -23.50
N SER A 239 -20.49 -39.64 -22.22
CA SER A 239 -21.80 -40.02 -21.72
C SER A 239 -22.11 -39.34 -20.38
N THR A 240 -23.40 -39.21 -20.09
CA THR A 240 -23.90 -38.71 -18.81
C THR A 240 -23.46 -39.59 -17.64
N GLU A 241 -23.36 -40.89 -17.85
CA GLU A 241 -22.92 -41.85 -16.85
C GLU A 241 -21.45 -41.66 -16.47
N GLN A 242 -20.55 -41.50 -17.45
CA GLN A 242 -19.13 -41.24 -17.21
C GLN A 242 -18.95 -39.94 -16.42
N TYR A 243 -19.76 -38.93 -16.74
CA TYR A 243 -19.78 -37.66 -16.02
C TYR A 243 -20.23 -37.80 -14.56
N MET A 244 -21.29 -38.58 -14.31
CA MET A 244 -21.79 -38.84 -12.96
C MET A 244 -20.77 -39.59 -12.12
N GLN A 245 -20.09 -40.58 -12.70
CA GLN A 245 -19.03 -41.32 -12.02
C GLN A 245 -17.85 -40.40 -11.65
N ALA A 246 -17.40 -39.55 -12.58
CA ALA A 246 -16.31 -38.61 -12.32
C ALA A 246 -16.67 -37.58 -11.23
N ARG A 247 -17.92 -37.06 -11.23
CA ARG A 247 -18.42 -36.22 -10.14
C ARG A 247 -18.49 -36.96 -8.81
N GLY A 248 -18.91 -38.23 -8.81
CA GLY A 248 -19.02 -39.06 -7.61
C GLY A 248 -17.68 -39.43 -6.98
N GLN A 249 -16.60 -39.45 -7.77
CA GLN A 249 -15.23 -39.65 -7.29
C GLN A 249 -14.63 -38.38 -6.65
N GLN A 250 -15.18 -37.20 -6.93
CA GLN A 250 -14.70 -35.95 -6.33
C GLN A 250 -15.06 -35.91 -4.85
N THR A 251 -14.04 -35.85 -3.99
CA THR A 251 -14.20 -35.72 -2.55
C THR A 251 -14.59 -34.29 -2.21
N LEU A 252 -15.88 -33.96 -2.32
CA LEU A 252 -16.44 -32.67 -1.93
C LEU A 252 -16.74 -32.68 -0.42
N ASN A 253 -15.70 -32.82 0.41
CA ASN A 253 -15.86 -32.63 1.84
C ASN A 253 -15.83 -31.12 2.13
N PRO A 254 -16.94 -30.51 2.58
CA PRO A 254 -16.88 -29.13 3.04
C PRO A 254 -15.88 -29.02 4.19
N LEU A 255 -15.21 -27.87 4.31
CA LEU A 255 -14.34 -27.61 5.45
C LEU A 255 -15.14 -27.76 6.75
N ASP A 256 -14.51 -28.37 7.75
CA ASP A 256 -15.11 -28.43 9.08
C ASP A 256 -15.31 -27.01 9.62
N LYS A 257 -16.38 -26.81 10.40
CA LYS A 257 -16.72 -25.49 10.94
C LYS A 257 -15.56 -24.91 11.75
N THR A 258 -14.90 -25.74 12.56
CA THR A 258 -13.78 -25.27 13.40
C THR A 258 -12.58 -24.84 12.56
N GLU A 259 -12.31 -25.55 11.47
CA GLU A 259 -11.24 -25.22 10.54
C GLU A 259 -11.56 -23.94 9.76
N ALA A 260 -12.81 -23.78 9.33
CA ALA A 260 -13.27 -22.57 8.63
C ALA A 260 -13.18 -21.32 9.52
N GLU A 261 -13.61 -21.40 10.78
CA GLU A 261 -13.48 -20.30 11.76
C GLU A 261 -12.00 -19.96 12.03
N ARG A 262 -11.13 -20.97 12.10
CA ARG A 262 -9.69 -20.76 12.21
C ARG A 262 -9.11 -20.05 10.99
N MET A 263 -9.53 -20.41 9.79
CA MET A 263 -9.08 -19.74 8.56
C MET A 263 -9.55 -18.27 8.52
N LEU A 264 -10.81 -18.01 8.89
CA LEU A 264 -11.36 -16.65 8.93
C LEU A 264 -10.62 -15.77 9.94
N SER A 265 -10.42 -16.26 11.16
CA SER A 265 -9.67 -15.51 12.19
C SER A 265 -8.22 -15.24 11.79
N GLN A 266 -7.54 -16.17 11.13
CA GLN A 266 -6.21 -15.94 10.58
C GLN A 266 -6.21 -14.87 9.49
N GLN A 267 -7.19 -14.87 8.59
CA GLN A 267 -7.31 -13.84 7.54
C GLN A 267 -7.59 -12.46 8.12
N GLU A 268 -8.48 -12.38 9.12
CA GLU A 268 -8.78 -11.14 9.84
C GLU A 268 -7.54 -10.61 10.57
N GLU A 269 -6.77 -11.48 11.22
CA GLU A 269 -5.54 -11.08 11.90
C GLU A 269 -4.49 -10.56 10.91
N GLN A 270 -4.26 -11.28 9.79
CA GLN A 270 -3.36 -10.83 8.73
C GLN A 270 -3.82 -9.50 8.12
N PHE A 271 -5.12 -9.34 7.90
CA PHE A 271 -5.68 -8.09 7.41
C PHE A 271 -5.43 -6.94 8.40
N LYS A 272 -5.74 -7.14 9.68
CA LYS A 272 -5.48 -6.16 10.73
C LYS A 272 -4.00 -5.76 10.77
N GLN A 273 -3.08 -6.73 10.72
CA GLN A 273 -1.64 -6.49 10.70
C GLN A 273 -1.23 -5.63 9.50
N ARG A 274 -1.74 -5.93 8.30
CA ARG A 274 -1.48 -5.12 7.09
C ARG A 274 -1.96 -3.68 7.26
N ILE A 275 -3.19 -3.47 7.73
CA ILE A 275 -3.74 -2.14 7.95
C ILE A 275 -2.89 -1.35 8.96
N MET A 276 -2.46 -1.99 10.05
CA MET A 276 -1.60 -1.35 11.06
C MET A 276 -0.23 -0.94 10.49
N GLN A 277 0.37 -1.76 9.63
CA GLN A 277 1.62 -1.40 8.96
C GLN A 277 1.45 -0.20 8.01
N GLU A 278 0.35 -0.15 7.27
CA GLU A 278 0.05 0.97 6.38
C GLU A 278 -0.27 2.27 7.13
N GLU A 279 -0.99 2.19 8.25
CA GLU A 279 -1.23 3.34 9.13
C GLU A 279 0.11 3.92 9.63
N TYR A 280 1.03 3.05 10.06
CA TYR A 280 2.36 3.47 10.49
C TYR A 280 3.15 4.14 9.35
N LYS A 281 3.15 3.52 8.17
CA LYS A 281 3.80 4.08 6.97
C LYS A 281 3.21 5.44 6.57
N SER A 282 1.89 5.60 6.68
CA SER A 282 1.19 6.86 6.44
C SER A 282 1.61 7.93 7.45
N THR A 283 1.63 7.59 8.74
CA THR A 283 2.05 8.49 9.82
C THR A 283 3.51 8.94 9.62
N LEU A 284 4.39 8.01 9.23
CA LEU A 284 5.79 8.30 8.90
C LEU A 284 5.89 9.31 7.77
N ARG A 285 5.14 9.12 6.68
CA ARG A 285 5.07 10.07 5.56
C ARG A 285 4.57 11.43 6.02
N THR A 286 3.55 11.49 6.87
CA THR A 286 3.06 12.77 7.44
C THR A 286 4.17 13.49 8.19
N LEU A 287 4.94 12.79 9.03
CA LEU A 287 6.06 13.38 9.76
C LEU A 287 7.18 13.89 8.83
N GLU A 288 7.48 13.16 7.76
CA GLU A 288 8.43 13.62 6.73
C GLU A 288 7.91 14.90 6.04
N TYR A 289 6.64 14.93 5.66
CA TYR A 289 6.01 16.11 5.06
C TYR A 289 6.00 17.30 6.02
N GLU A 290 5.79 17.09 7.32
CA GLU A 290 5.89 18.15 8.32
C GLU A 290 7.30 18.75 8.39
N GLN A 291 8.34 17.90 8.34
CA GLN A 291 9.73 18.36 8.33
C GLN A 291 10.06 19.14 7.05
N LYS A 292 9.65 18.61 5.90
CA LYS A 292 9.86 19.28 4.61
C LYS A 292 9.07 20.58 4.50
N ASN A 293 7.85 20.64 5.03
CA ASN A 293 7.08 21.88 5.07
C ASN A 293 7.80 22.97 5.89
N LYS A 294 8.45 22.62 7.00
CA LYS A 294 9.31 23.57 7.74
C LYS A 294 10.48 24.07 6.89
N SER A 295 11.11 23.19 6.11
CA SER A 295 12.16 23.55 5.16
C SER A 295 11.63 24.51 4.08
N ILE A 296 10.51 24.19 3.44
CA ILE A 296 9.85 25.04 2.42
C ILE A 296 9.56 26.44 2.98
N LEU A 297 8.95 26.51 4.17
CA LEU A 297 8.67 27.79 4.83
C LEU A 297 9.96 28.56 5.13
N SER A 298 11.05 27.89 5.50
CA SER A 298 12.35 28.53 5.68
C SER A 298 12.92 29.09 4.37
N THR A 299 12.78 28.37 3.26
CA THR A 299 13.22 28.85 1.93
C THR A 299 12.45 30.09 1.49
N PHE A 300 11.14 30.13 1.75
CA PHE A 300 10.33 31.33 1.49
C PHE A 300 10.79 32.57 2.28
N LEU A 301 11.34 32.39 3.49
CA LEU A 301 11.92 33.50 4.24
C LEU A 301 13.25 34.00 3.64
N HIS A 302 14.03 33.12 3.01
CA HIS A 302 15.29 33.48 2.37
C HIS A 302 15.10 34.21 1.03
N LEU A 303 13.98 34.01 0.34
CA LEU A 303 13.66 34.71 -0.92
C LEU A 303 13.49 36.23 -0.76
N LYS A 304 13.40 36.75 0.48
CA LYS A 304 13.29 38.18 0.78
C LYS A 304 14.66 38.87 0.93
N ASN A 305 15.75 38.12 1.12
CA ASN A 305 17.09 38.67 1.33
C ASN A 305 17.92 38.70 0.05
#